data_AF-A0ABC9QXI6-F1
#
_entry.id   AF-A0ABC9QXI6-F1
#
_cell.length_a   1.000
_cell.length_b   1.000
_cell.length_c   1.000
_cell.angle_alpha   90.00
_cell.angle_beta   90.00
_cell.angle_gamma   90.00
#
_symmetry.space_group_name_H-M   'P 1'
#
loop_
_entity.id
_entity.type
_entity.pdbx_description
1 polymer ?
#
loop_
_entity_poly.entity_id
_entity_poly.type
_entity_poly.pdbx_seq_one_letter_code
_entity_poly.pdbx_strand_id
1 'polypeptide(L)'
;MAKNIDKHGERTTLTIYEQFIEALEGKIGDILTSAEIQDRLITKFNTNPGSIIPADYCYNRHNKGRVSNKNLFIYISRGMYRYVGENYPYTGLVFHKPKGADYESVVGEWDNGQLHLYEDKDTIGISQIKKLYESYFEMLRYEMNVLGCKATELRHLIGRLGEFFCILHTNGELSKVTNQHGYDVIKEGRRISVKTTAQEKGFITINQNTFDQFDDFFVVQYKDDDLKLLFYGPKKEIPSLRPYGNNFEVNISSLKRIEKTLL
;
A
#
# COMPACT_ATOMS: atom_id res chain seq x y z
N MET A 1 -8.12 39.35 -20.09
CA MET A 1 -8.91 38.23 -20.65
C MET A 1 -8.46 38.01 -22.09
N ALA A 2 -7.48 37.13 -22.31
CA ALA A 2 -7.09 36.75 -23.65
C ALA A 2 -8.10 35.72 -24.17
N LYS A 3 -8.83 36.06 -25.24
CA LYS A 3 -9.78 35.15 -25.90
C LYS A 3 -9.01 34.35 -26.94
N ASN A 4 -8.83 33.05 -26.73
CA ASN A 4 -8.41 32.14 -27.80
C ASN A 4 -9.61 31.94 -28.74
N ILE A 5 -9.45 32.36 -30.00
CA ILE A 5 -10.46 32.25 -31.06
C ILE A 5 -9.88 31.31 -32.11
N ASP A 6 -10.61 30.26 -32.48
CA ASP A 6 -10.24 29.39 -33.59
C ASP A 6 -10.54 30.04 -34.95
N LYS A 7 -10.10 29.41 -36.04
CA LYS A 7 -10.19 29.96 -37.39
C LYS A 7 -11.63 30.13 -37.90
N HIS A 8 -12.67 29.76 -37.14
CA HIS A 8 -14.08 29.78 -37.57
C HIS A 8 -14.98 30.65 -36.69
N GLY A 9 -14.44 31.33 -35.67
CA GLY A 9 -15.18 32.35 -34.93
C GLY A 9 -16.23 31.79 -33.95
N GLU A 10 -16.24 30.48 -33.70
CA GLU A 10 -17.01 29.89 -32.60
C GLU A 10 -16.21 29.96 -31.30
N ARG A 11 -16.88 30.28 -30.18
CA ARG A 11 -16.30 30.14 -28.84
C ARG A 11 -16.12 28.66 -28.56
N THR A 12 -14.93 28.13 -28.78
CA THR A 12 -14.54 26.82 -28.29
C THR A 12 -14.63 26.84 -26.76
N THR A 13 -15.62 26.14 -26.20
CA THR A 13 -15.82 26.08 -24.74
C THR A 13 -14.77 25.14 -24.17
N LEU A 14 -13.91 25.64 -23.28
CA LEU A 14 -12.89 24.84 -22.61
C LEU A 14 -13.53 23.65 -21.90
N THR A 15 -12.98 22.46 -22.13
CA THR A 15 -13.32 21.27 -21.39
C THR A 15 -12.95 21.42 -19.92
N ILE A 16 -13.59 20.65 -19.03
CA ILE A 16 -13.26 20.65 -17.59
C ILE A 16 -11.77 20.38 -17.34
N TYR A 17 -11.16 19.53 -18.17
CA TYR A 17 -9.72 19.24 -18.14
C TYR A 17 -8.87 20.49 -18.38
N GLU A 18 -9.14 21.24 -19.46
CA GLU A 18 -8.40 22.45 -19.80
C GLU A 18 -8.64 23.55 -18.77
N GLN A 19 -9.87 23.64 -18.24
CA GLN A 19 -10.18 24.56 -17.14
C GLN A 19 -9.39 24.27 -15.87
N PHE A 20 -9.14 22.99 -15.53
CA PHE A 20 -8.24 22.67 -14.40
C PHE A 20 -6.84 23.20 -14.62
N ILE A 21 -6.28 22.96 -15.82
CA ILE A 21 -4.92 23.41 -16.16
C ILE A 21 -4.83 24.94 -16.03
N GLU A 22 -5.79 25.66 -16.62
CA GLU A 22 -5.76 27.12 -16.63
C GLU A 22 -6.15 27.76 -15.28
N ALA A 23 -6.97 27.10 -14.46
CA ALA A 23 -7.32 27.58 -13.11
C ALA A 23 -6.22 27.33 -12.06
N LEU A 24 -5.37 26.34 -12.31
CA LEU A 24 -4.30 25.89 -11.41
C LEU A 24 -2.90 26.19 -11.95
N GLU A 25 -2.80 27.07 -12.94
CA GLU A 25 -1.52 27.56 -13.43
C GLU A 25 -0.67 28.11 -12.26
N GLY A 26 0.58 27.68 -12.18
CA GLY A 26 1.50 28.05 -11.09
C GLY A 26 1.24 27.38 -9.74
N LYS A 27 0.37 26.36 -9.67
CA LYS A 27 0.01 25.63 -8.44
C LYS A 27 0.59 24.21 -8.36
N ILE A 28 1.52 23.86 -9.25
CA ILE A 28 2.14 22.53 -9.25
C ILE A 28 2.80 22.28 -7.89
N GLY A 29 2.44 21.16 -7.26
CA GLY A 29 2.90 20.76 -5.92
C GLY A 29 1.93 21.10 -4.79
N ASP A 30 1.03 22.07 -4.98
CA ASP A 30 0.09 22.49 -3.93
C ASP A 30 -0.90 21.36 -3.59
N ILE A 31 -1.22 21.24 -2.30
CA ILE A 31 -2.34 20.44 -1.80
C ILE A 31 -3.56 21.35 -1.71
N LEU A 32 -4.62 20.99 -2.43
CA LEU A 32 -5.83 21.75 -2.60
C LEU A 32 -7.04 20.92 -2.19
N THR A 33 -8.02 21.58 -1.59
CA THR A 33 -9.32 20.99 -1.28
C THR A 33 -10.22 20.97 -2.52
N SER A 34 -11.22 20.07 -2.54
CA SER A 34 -12.27 20.08 -3.57
C SER A 34 -12.96 21.44 -3.67
N ALA A 35 -13.19 22.11 -2.53
CA ALA A 35 -13.86 23.40 -2.48
C ALA A 35 -13.03 24.49 -3.14
N GLU A 36 -11.72 24.56 -2.86
CA GLU A 36 -10.83 25.53 -3.50
C GLU A 36 -10.71 25.30 -5.00
N ILE A 37 -10.65 24.04 -5.44
CA ILE A 37 -10.63 23.71 -6.86
C ILE A 37 -11.96 24.13 -7.52
N GLN A 38 -13.10 23.81 -6.90
CA GLN A 38 -14.42 24.19 -7.39
C GLN A 38 -14.57 25.71 -7.50
N ASP A 39 -14.24 26.44 -6.45
CA ASP A 39 -14.35 27.90 -6.40
C ASP A 39 -13.55 28.57 -7.53
N ARG A 40 -12.34 28.09 -7.82
CA ARG A 40 -11.52 28.58 -8.93
C ARG A 40 -12.18 28.38 -10.28
N LEU A 41 -12.71 27.18 -10.56
CA LEU A 41 -13.35 26.88 -11.84
C LEU A 41 -14.70 27.62 -11.99
N ILE A 42 -15.49 27.72 -10.92
CA ILE A 42 -16.76 28.46 -10.90
C ILE A 42 -16.48 29.95 -11.14
N THR A 43 -15.55 30.55 -10.40
CA THR A 43 -15.24 31.98 -10.49
C THR A 43 -14.64 32.35 -11.85
N LYS A 44 -13.76 31.50 -12.40
CA LYS A 44 -13.05 31.81 -13.65
C LYS A 44 -13.86 31.48 -14.91
N PHE A 45 -14.65 30.41 -14.89
CA PHE A 45 -15.31 29.85 -16.09
C PHE A 45 -16.83 29.71 -15.98
N ASN A 46 -17.42 30.02 -14.82
CA ASN A 46 -18.84 29.81 -14.53
C ASN A 46 -19.28 28.35 -14.71
N THR A 47 -18.41 27.43 -14.30
CA THR A 47 -18.60 25.99 -14.47
C THR A 47 -19.59 25.42 -13.47
N ASN A 48 -20.43 24.48 -13.93
CA ASN A 48 -21.36 23.77 -13.05
C ASN A 48 -20.60 23.02 -11.94
N PRO A 49 -20.87 23.28 -10.65
CA PRO A 49 -20.16 22.62 -9.55
C PRO A 49 -20.22 21.08 -9.61
N GLY A 50 -21.38 20.53 -10.02
CA GLY A 50 -21.59 19.08 -10.09
C GLY A 50 -20.75 18.36 -11.15
N SER A 51 -20.21 19.08 -12.14
CA SER A 51 -19.30 18.51 -13.14
C SER A 51 -17.82 18.57 -12.75
N ILE A 52 -17.49 19.23 -11.63
CA ILE A 52 -16.11 19.38 -11.16
C ILE A 52 -15.79 18.22 -10.22
N ILE A 53 -15.20 17.17 -10.78
CA ILE A 53 -14.88 15.93 -10.06
C ILE A 53 -13.36 15.67 -10.12
N PRO A 54 -12.53 16.28 -9.24
CA PRO A 54 -11.07 16.12 -9.30
C PRO A 54 -10.58 14.67 -9.15
N ALA A 55 -11.38 13.81 -8.50
CA ALA A 55 -11.11 12.38 -8.40
C ALA A 55 -11.04 11.68 -9.77
N ASP A 56 -11.80 12.16 -10.77
CA ASP A 56 -11.76 11.69 -12.15
C ASP A 56 -10.55 12.23 -12.92
N TYR A 57 -9.62 12.92 -12.25
CA TYR A 57 -8.39 13.47 -12.83
C TYR A 57 -7.15 13.02 -12.05
N CYS A 58 -7.26 11.98 -11.21
CA CYS A 58 -6.17 11.50 -10.36
C CYS A 58 -5.35 10.37 -10.99
N TYR A 59 -4.02 10.39 -10.81
CA TYR A 59 -3.13 9.29 -11.17
C TYR A 59 -3.40 8.02 -10.36
N ASN A 60 -3.58 8.16 -9.04
CA ASN A 60 -3.75 7.04 -8.10
C ASN A 60 -5.22 6.61 -7.91
N ARG A 61 -6.15 7.05 -8.78
CA ARG A 61 -7.54 6.60 -8.77
C ARG A 61 -8.03 6.21 -10.17
N HIS A 62 -8.77 5.11 -10.24
CA HIS A 62 -9.43 4.66 -11.45
C HIS A 62 -10.94 4.60 -11.22
N ASN A 63 -11.73 5.21 -12.10
CA ASN A 63 -13.18 5.08 -12.16
C ASN A 63 -13.59 4.48 -13.51
N LYS A 64 -14.59 3.59 -13.52
CA LYS A 64 -15.09 2.99 -14.77
C LYS A 64 -15.62 4.06 -15.74
N GLY A 65 -15.25 3.98 -17.01
CA GLY A 65 -15.73 4.88 -18.06
C GLY A 65 -14.90 6.16 -18.27
N ARG A 66 -13.74 6.27 -17.61
CA ARG A 66 -12.84 7.42 -17.73
C ARG A 66 -12.00 7.36 -19.01
N VAL A 67 -11.78 8.52 -19.64
CA VAL A 67 -10.84 8.67 -20.75
C VAL A 67 -9.41 8.48 -20.24
N SER A 68 -8.69 7.53 -20.85
CA SER A 68 -7.27 7.26 -20.59
C SER A 68 -6.42 8.54 -20.69
N ASN A 69 -5.42 8.67 -19.81
CA ASN A 69 -4.33 9.67 -19.86
C ASN A 69 -4.67 11.15 -19.60
N LYS A 70 -5.82 11.48 -18.99
CA LYS A 70 -6.12 12.85 -18.50
C LYS A 70 -5.93 12.97 -16.99
N ASN A 71 -4.70 12.83 -16.51
CA ASN A 71 -4.36 12.90 -15.09
C ASN A 71 -3.66 14.23 -14.76
N LEU A 72 -4.07 14.85 -13.65
CA LEU A 72 -3.56 16.13 -13.17
C LEU A 72 -3.29 16.13 -11.66
N PHE A 73 -3.86 15.17 -10.92
CA PHE A 73 -3.87 15.17 -9.47
C PHE A 73 -3.33 13.86 -8.88
N ILE A 74 -2.87 13.93 -7.63
CA ILE A 74 -2.73 12.77 -6.75
C ILE A 74 -3.75 12.95 -5.62
N TYR A 75 -4.64 11.98 -5.44
CA TYR A 75 -5.55 11.95 -4.31
C TYR A 75 -4.77 11.69 -3.02
N ILE A 76 -4.95 12.54 -2.01
CA ILE A 76 -4.27 12.41 -0.71
C ILE A 76 -5.22 11.81 0.32
N SER A 77 -6.39 12.43 0.48
CA SER A 77 -7.44 11.98 1.40
C SER A 77 -8.76 12.60 0.99
N ARG A 78 -9.82 12.41 1.79
CA ARG A 78 -11.18 12.85 1.45
C ARG A 78 -11.21 14.35 1.13
N GLY A 79 -11.45 14.66 -0.14
CA GLY A 79 -11.55 16.03 -0.63
C GLY A 79 -10.22 16.77 -0.74
N MET A 80 -9.07 16.11 -0.59
CA MET A 80 -7.74 16.72 -0.70
C MET A 80 -6.92 16.10 -1.81
N TYR A 81 -6.35 16.95 -2.65
CA TYR A 81 -5.65 16.58 -3.88
C TYR A 81 -4.36 17.36 -4.00
N ARG A 82 -3.27 16.69 -4.36
CA ARG A 82 -2.06 17.37 -4.81
C ARG A 82 -2.15 17.61 -6.30
N TYR A 83 -2.03 18.85 -6.76
CA TYR A 83 -1.95 19.15 -8.18
C TYR A 83 -0.52 18.90 -8.68
N VAL A 84 -0.36 18.08 -9.71
CA VAL A 84 0.95 17.70 -10.27
C VAL A 84 1.10 18.05 -11.75
N GLY A 85 0.00 18.46 -12.40
CA GLY A 85 0.00 18.80 -13.82
C GLY A 85 -0.02 17.58 -14.75
N GLU A 86 0.12 17.86 -16.04
CA GLU A 86 0.12 16.84 -17.09
C GLU A 86 1.44 16.08 -17.13
N ASN A 87 1.40 14.81 -17.59
CA ASN A 87 2.58 13.99 -17.85
C ASN A 87 3.53 13.84 -16.65
N TYR A 88 3.02 14.03 -15.43
CA TYR A 88 3.79 13.81 -14.21
C TYR A 88 4.26 12.35 -14.17
N PRO A 89 5.56 12.07 -13.94
CA PRO A 89 6.13 10.72 -13.92
C PRO A 89 5.77 10.02 -12.61
N TYR A 90 4.47 9.82 -12.38
CA TYR A 90 3.98 9.19 -11.17
C TYR A 90 4.45 7.74 -11.11
N THR A 91 4.89 7.34 -9.91
CA THR A 91 5.11 5.93 -9.55
C THR A 91 4.28 5.64 -8.31
N GLY A 92 3.38 4.67 -8.40
CA GLY A 92 2.51 4.31 -7.29
C GLY A 92 1.24 3.57 -7.70
N LEU A 93 0.48 3.13 -6.71
CA LEU A 93 -0.68 2.27 -6.90
C LEU A 93 -1.93 3.02 -7.37
N VAL A 94 -2.77 2.31 -8.12
CA VAL A 94 -4.04 2.81 -8.61
C VAL A 94 -5.18 2.12 -7.86
N PHE A 95 -5.99 2.91 -7.19
CA PHE A 95 -7.11 2.42 -6.38
C PHE A 95 -8.43 2.65 -7.11
N HIS A 96 -9.36 1.70 -6.95
CA HIS A 96 -10.74 1.84 -7.41
C HIS A 96 -11.66 1.40 -6.29
N LYS A 97 -12.71 2.19 -6.04
CA LYS A 97 -13.80 1.82 -5.14
C LYS A 97 -15.04 1.51 -5.96
N PRO A 98 -15.37 0.23 -6.21
CA PRO A 98 -16.62 -0.13 -6.85
C PRO A 98 -17.82 0.45 -6.09
N LYS A 99 -18.89 0.79 -6.81
CA LYS A 99 -20.13 1.28 -6.19
C LYS A 99 -20.67 0.22 -5.22
N GLY A 100 -20.89 0.63 -3.97
CA GLY A 100 -21.38 -0.25 -2.90
C GLY A 100 -20.31 -1.10 -2.20
N ALA A 101 -19.02 -0.98 -2.56
CA ALA A 101 -17.95 -1.63 -1.83
C ALA A 101 -17.61 -0.87 -0.54
N ASP A 102 -17.24 -1.59 0.51
CA ASP A 102 -16.80 -1.00 1.78
C ASP A 102 -15.39 -0.42 1.66
N TYR A 103 -14.50 -1.13 0.96
CA TYR A 103 -13.09 -0.80 0.79
C TYR A 103 -12.71 -0.58 -0.69
N GLU A 104 -11.57 0.09 -0.90
CA GLU A 104 -10.97 0.25 -2.22
C GLU A 104 -10.13 -0.99 -2.57
N SER A 105 -10.08 -1.36 -3.85
CA SER A 105 -9.18 -2.39 -4.36
C SER A 105 -8.09 -1.75 -5.22
N VAL A 106 -6.90 -2.35 -5.22
CA VAL A 106 -5.84 -1.98 -6.15
C VAL A 106 -6.17 -2.58 -7.51
N VAL A 107 -6.09 -1.79 -8.58
CA VAL A 107 -6.43 -2.22 -9.95
C VAL A 107 -5.28 -2.02 -10.95
N GLY A 108 -4.14 -1.54 -10.47
CA GLY A 108 -2.95 -1.33 -11.27
C GLY A 108 -1.91 -0.50 -10.55
N GLU A 109 -0.84 -0.19 -11.26
CA GLU A 109 0.21 0.72 -10.80
C GLU A 109 0.71 1.60 -11.94
N TRP A 110 1.25 2.76 -11.58
CA TRP A 110 2.11 3.54 -12.44
C TRP A 110 3.57 3.23 -12.10
N ASP A 111 4.39 3.11 -13.13
CA ASP A 111 5.85 3.08 -13.03
C ASP A 111 6.45 4.13 -13.96
N ASN A 112 7.03 5.18 -13.37
CA ASN A 112 7.65 6.30 -14.08
C ASN A 112 6.76 6.88 -15.20
N GLY A 113 5.48 7.10 -14.90
CA GLY A 113 4.50 7.62 -15.87
C GLY A 113 3.91 6.59 -16.84
N GLN A 114 4.21 5.30 -16.70
CA GLN A 114 3.57 4.22 -17.48
C GLN A 114 2.55 3.46 -16.63
N LEU A 115 1.31 3.36 -17.12
CA LEU A 115 0.21 2.67 -16.42
C LEU A 115 0.17 1.18 -16.79
N HIS A 116 0.19 0.33 -15.76
CA HIS A 116 -0.03 -1.10 -15.86
C HIS A 116 -1.28 -1.46 -15.06
N LEU A 117 -2.36 -1.85 -15.74
CA LEU A 117 -3.58 -2.34 -15.09
C LEU A 117 -3.47 -3.84 -14.85
N TYR A 118 -3.97 -4.29 -13.70
CA TYR A 118 -3.95 -5.71 -13.34
C TYR A 118 -5.16 -6.43 -13.95
N GLU A 119 -4.94 -7.56 -14.61
CA GLU A 119 -6.00 -8.42 -15.14
C GLU A 119 -6.79 -9.07 -14.00
N ASP A 120 -6.07 -9.59 -13.00
CA ASP A 120 -6.63 -10.09 -11.76
C ASP A 120 -6.56 -9.04 -10.65
N LYS A 121 -7.73 -8.55 -10.24
CA LYS A 121 -7.91 -7.55 -9.17
C LYS A 121 -7.46 -8.07 -7.80
N ASP A 122 -7.27 -9.37 -7.69
CA ASP A 122 -7.04 -10.10 -6.46
C ASP A 122 -5.62 -10.65 -6.35
N THR A 123 -4.63 -10.15 -7.08
CA THR A 123 -3.20 -10.46 -6.81
C THR A 123 -2.37 -9.19 -6.71
N ILE A 124 -1.65 -9.04 -5.58
CA ILE A 124 -0.67 -7.95 -5.43
C ILE A 124 0.65 -8.50 -5.99
N GLY A 125 1.19 -7.86 -7.02
CA GLY A 125 2.46 -8.27 -7.62
C GLY A 125 3.64 -8.13 -6.65
N ILE A 126 4.68 -8.93 -6.85
CA ILE A 126 5.91 -8.90 -6.02
C ILE A 126 6.59 -7.52 -6.06
N SER A 127 6.58 -6.85 -7.22
CA SER A 127 7.06 -5.45 -7.36
C SER A 127 6.36 -4.51 -6.38
N GLN A 128 5.04 -4.65 -6.23
CA GLN A 128 4.24 -3.86 -5.31
C GLN A 128 4.51 -4.24 -3.85
N ILE A 129 4.67 -5.53 -3.52
CA ILE A 129 5.09 -5.94 -2.17
C ILE A 129 6.43 -5.31 -1.81
N LYS A 130 7.39 -5.27 -2.75
CA LYS A 130 8.68 -4.62 -2.54
C LYS A 130 8.52 -3.11 -2.26
N LYS A 131 7.69 -2.41 -3.04
CA LYS A 131 7.41 -0.97 -2.80
C LYS A 131 6.76 -0.74 -1.43
N LEU A 132 5.80 -1.59 -1.05
CA LEU A 132 5.14 -1.52 0.26
C LEU A 132 6.12 -1.79 1.39
N TYR A 133 6.99 -2.79 1.22
CA TYR A 133 8.07 -3.10 2.16
C TYR A 133 8.97 -1.89 2.37
N GLU A 134 9.48 -1.28 1.29
CA GLU A 134 10.35 -0.09 1.37
C GLU A 134 9.62 1.09 2.06
N SER A 135 8.37 1.37 1.69
CA SER A 135 7.57 2.45 2.28
C SER A 135 7.31 2.23 3.77
N TYR A 136 6.95 1.01 4.17
CA TYR A 136 6.69 0.68 5.57
C TYR A 136 7.98 0.72 6.39
N PHE A 137 9.10 0.34 5.80
CA PHE A 137 10.40 0.38 6.46
C PHE A 137 10.87 1.82 6.66
N GLU A 138 10.62 2.70 5.69
CA GLU A 138 10.86 4.14 5.82
C GLU A 138 10.01 4.74 6.96
N MET A 139 8.71 4.40 7.02
CA MET A 139 7.84 4.81 8.12
C MET A 139 8.34 4.31 9.47
N LEU A 140 8.80 3.06 9.55
CA LEU A 140 9.39 2.50 10.77
C LEU A 140 10.61 3.33 11.22
N ARG A 141 11.48 3.72 10.28
CA ARG A 141 12.62 4.58 10.57
C ARG A 141 12.22 5.97 11.05
N TYR A 142 11.17 6.59 10.48
CA TYR A 142 10.68 7.87 10.99
C TYR A 142 10.12 7.75 12.41
N GLU A 143 9.29 6.75 12.67
CA GLU A 143 8.74 6.49 14.00
C GLU A 143 9.85 6.31 15.05
N MET A 144 10.91 5.57 14.71
CA MET A 144 11.99 5.29 15.66
C MET A 144 12.98 6.45 15.80
N ASN A 145 13.47 7.00 14.68
CA ASN A 145 14.60 7.92 14.69
C ASN A 145 14.18 9.39 14.81
N VAL A 146 12.95 9.73 14.40
CA VAL A 146 12.43 11.10 14.47
C VAL A 146 11.45 11.25 15.64
N LEU A 147 10.54 10.28 15.82
CA LEU A 147 9.51 10.35 16.87
C LEU A 147 9.91 9.65 18.18
N GLY A 148 11.00 8.88 18.18
CA GLY A 148 11.57 8.26 19.38
C GLY A 148 10.82 7.02 19.88
N CYS A 149 9.95 6.42 19.06
CA CYS A 149 9.20 5.20 19.39
C CYS A 149 10.14 3.98 19.48
N LYS A 150 9.88 3.05 20.40
CA LYS A 150 10.61 1.77 20.40
C LYS A 150 9.98 0.79 19.41
N ALA A 151 10.79 -0.03 18.74
CA ALA A 151 10.28 -1.08 17.85
C ALA A 151 9.26 -2.02 18.52
N THR A 152 9.40 -2.29 19.83
CA THR A 152 8.46 -3.10 20.60
C THR A 152 7.07 -2.47 20.81
N GLU A 153 6.95 -1.16 20.59
CA GLU A 153 5.69 -0.41 20.61
C GLU A 153 5.04 -0.36 19.22
N LEU A 154 5.83 -0.59 18.16
CA LEU A 154 5.42 -0.56 16.74
C LEU A 154 5.07 -1.95 16.20
N ARG A 155 4.48 -2.81 17.04
CA ARG A 155 4.28 -4.25 16.75
C ARG A 155 3.49 -4.50 15.46
N HIS A 156 2.49 -3.66 15.16
CA HIS A 156 1.70 -3.78 13.94
C HIS A 156 2.52 -3.48 12.68
N LEU A 157 3.37 -2.45 12.74
CA LEU A 157 4.20 -2.03 11.63
C LEU A 157 5.27 -3.08 11.31
N ILE A 158 6.00 -3.55 12.32
CA ILE A 158 6.98 -4.63 12.14
C ILE A 158 6.32 -5.96 11.78
N GLY A 159 5.10 -6.22 12.27
CA GLY A 159 4.29 -7.37 11.89
C GLY A 159 4.06 -7.39 10.38
N ARG A 160 3.55 -6.28 9.83
CA ARG A 160 3.32 -6.14 8.38
C ARG A 160 4.60 -6.25 7.56
N LEU A 161 5.69 -5.66 8.04
CA LEU A 161 6.99 -5.80 7.39
C LEU A 161 7.49 -7.25 7.34
N GLY A 162 7.22 -8.06 8.39
CA GLY A 162 7.53 -9.48 8.37
C GLY A 162 6.71 -10.26 7.36
N GLU A 163 5.42 -9.94 7.19
CA GLU A 163 4.57 -10.54 6.15
C GLU A 163 5.13 -10.26 4.75
N PHE A 164 5.48 -9.00 4.48
CA PHE A 164 6.11 -8.61 3.22
C PHE A 164 7.45 -9.30 3.02
N PHE A 165 8.30 -9.34 4.04
CA PHE A 165 9.58 -10.05 4.00
C PHE A 165 9.39 -11.53 3.68
N CYS A 166 8.41 -12.20 4.31
CA CYS A 166 8.06 -13.59 4.02
C CYS A 166 7.70 -13.78 2.54
N ILE A 167 6.90 -12.89 1.96
CA ILE A 167 6.54 -12.96 0.54
C ILE A 167 7.77 -12.77 -0.34
N LEU A 168 8.60 -11.77 -0.07
CA LEU A 168 9.82 -11.50 -0.85
C LEU A 168 10.82 -12.64 -0.75
N HIS A 169 10.89 -13.32 0.40
CA HIS A 169 11.78 -14.45 0.63
C HIS A 169 11.27 -15.75 0.00
N THR A 170 9.95 -15.96 0.00
CA THR A 170 9.35 -17.24 -0.40
C THR A 170 8.74 -17.22 -1.80
N ASN A 171 8.55 -16.05 -2.40
CA ASN A 171 7.77 -15.85 -3.62
C ASN A 171 6.31 -16.31 -3.47
N GLY A 172 5.73 -16.11 -2.28
CA GLY A 172 4.34 -16.40 -1.96
C GLY A 172 3.39 -15.24 -2.21
N GLU A 173 2.17 -15.33 -1.68
CA GLU A 173 1.11 -14.33 -1.83
C GLU A 173 0.49 -13.98 -0.47
N LEU A 174 0.11 -12.71 -0.25
CA LEU A 174 -0.65 -12.32 0.94
C LEU A 174 -1.99 -13.07 0.97
N SER A 175 -2.37 -13.58 2.13
CA SER A 175 -3.73 -14.08 2.30
C SER A 175 -4.73 -12.92 2.30
N LYS A 176 -5.76 -12.99 1.45
CA LYS A 176 -6.68 -11.87 1.16
C LYS A 176 -8.00 -11.90 1.91
N VAL A 177 -8.29 -12.95 2.67
CA VAL A 177 -9.57 -13.03 3.37
C VAL A 177 -9.51 -12.25 4.68
N THR A 178 -10.21 -11.12 4.74
CA THR A 178 -10.52 -10.42 5.98
C THR A 178 -11.15 -11.41 6.98
N ASN A 179 -10.58 -11.51 8.19
CA ASN A 179 -10.92 -12.48 9.24
C ASN A 179 -10.45 -13.93 9.02
N GLN A 180 -9.51 -14.20 8.10
CA GLN A 180 -8.77 -15.44 8.21
C GLN A 180 -7.86 -15.41 9.43
N HIS A 181 -8.04 -16.40 10.28
CA HIS A 181 -7.22 -16.59 11.47
C HIS A 181 -6.09 -17.58 11.12
N GLY A 182 -4.92 -17.39 11.74
CA GLY A 182 -3.88 -18.40 11.83
C GLY A 182 -2.75 -18.39 10.80
N TYR A 183 -2.91 -17.77 9.63
CA TYR A 183 -1.84 -17.65 8.62
C TYR A 183 -1.93 -16.35 7.81
N ASP A 184 -0.81 -15.90 7.27
CA ASP A 184 -0.66 -14.57 6.67
C ASP A 184 -0.23 -14.64 5.20
N VAL A 185 0.49 -15.70 4.80
CA VAL A 185 1.03 -15.89 3.45
C VAL A 185 0.67 -17.29 2.93
N ILE A 186 0.41 -17.41 1.63
CA ILE A 186 0.22 -18.69 0.94
C ILE A 186 1.35 -18.87 -0.07
N LYS A 187 1.93 -20.08 -0.12
CA LYS A 187 2.88 -20.47 -1.17
C LYS A 187 2.56 -21.89 -1.62
N GLU A 188 2.30 -22.07 -2.92
CA GLU A 188 2.07 -23.40 -3.51
C GLU A 188 1.02 -24.22 -2.74
N GLY A 189 -0.04 -23.55 -2.28
CA GLY A 189 -1.12 -24.14 -1.48
C GLY A 189 -0.79 -24.37 0.00
N ARG A 190 0.44 -24.13 0.44
CA ARG A 190 0.83 -24.17 1.86
C ARG A 190 0.55 -22.84 2.55
N ARG A 191 -0.01 -22.90 3.75
CA ARG A 191 -0.35 -21.75 4.58
C ARG A 191 0.79 -21.45 5.56
N ILE A 192 1.29 -20.23 5.53
CA ILE A 192 2.44 -19.79 6.33
C ILE A 192 1.97 -18.79 7.38
N SER A 193 2.20 -19.10 8.66
CA SER A 193 1.99 -18.16 9.78
C SER A 193 3.27 -17.36 10.04
N VAL A 194 3.16 -16.04 10.01
CA VAL A 194 4.28 -15.11 10.15
C VAL A 194 4.29 -14.50 11.55
N LYS A 195 5.46 -14.47 12.18
CA LYS A 195 5.68 -13.77 13.45
C LYS A 195 6.91 -12.89 13.37
N THR A 196 6.71 -11.60 13.62
CA THR A 196 7.81 -10.65 13.77
C THR A 196 8.01 -10.28 15.23
N THR A 197 9.27 -10.21 15.66
CA THR A 197 9.61 -9.71 16.99
C THR A 197 10.77 -8.72 16.93
N ALA A 198 10.73 -7.68 17.77
CA ALA A 198 11.87 -6.81 18.02
C ALA A 198 12.61 -7.18 19.33
N GLN A 199 12.16 -8.23 20.03
CA GLN A 199 12.78 -8.69 21.28
C GLN A 199 13.97 -9.59 21.00
N GLU A 200 15.06 -9.43 21.75
CA GLU A 200 16.24 -10.30 21.62
C GLU A 200 16.11 -11.64 22.36
N LYS A 201 15.34 -11.64 23.45
CA LYS A 201 15.14 -12.75 24.39
C LYS A 201 13.66 -12.86 24.74
N GLY A 202 13.27 -14.01 25.26
CA GLY A 202 11.88 -14.30 25.64
C GLY A 202 11.25 -15.32 24.71
N PHE A 203 9.96 -15.17 24.46
CA PHE A 203 9.15 -16.16 23.75
C PHE A 203 8.30 -15.51 22.66
N ILE A 204 8.07 -16.24 21.59
CA ILE A 204 7.04 -15.93 20.60
C ILE A 204 5.82 -16.78 20.91
N THR A 205 4.66 -16.13 20.94
CA THR A 205 3.39 -16.79 21.22
C THR A 205 2.67 -17.18 19.94
N ILE A 206 2.11 -18.38 19.91
CA ILE A 206 1.23 -18.89 18.85
C ILE A 206 -0.11 -19.24 19.50
N ASN A 207 -1.22 -18.74 18.97
CA ASN A 207 -2.54 -19.06 19.54
C ASN A 207 -2.86 -20.55 19.27
N GLN A 208 -3.18 -21.31 20.33
CA GLN A 208 -3.49 -22.73 20.19
C GLN A 208 -4.73 -22.97 19.31
N ASN A 209 -5.73 -22.08 19.37
CA ASN A 209 -6.97 -22.18 18.59
C ASN A 209 -6.74 -22.06 17.07
N THR A 210 -5.61 -21.48 16.66
CA THR A 210 -5.27 -21.27 15.26
C THR A 210 -4.07 -22.10 14.81
N PHE A 211 -3.54 -22.97 15.67
CA PHE A 211 -2.34 -23.77 15.37
C PHE A 211 -2.55 -24.77 14.22
N ASP A 212 -3.79 -25.23 14.03
CA ASP A 212 -4.15 -26.12 12.94
C ASP A 212 -4.51 -25.44 11.62
N GLN A 213 -4.47 -24.11 11.61
CA GLN A 213 -4.83 -23.32 10.44
C GLN A 213 -3.64 -23.04 9.51
N PHE A 214 -2.41 -23.38 9.90
CA PHE A 214 -1.21 -23.21 9.08
C PHE A 214 -0.39 -24.50 8.95
N ASP A 215 0.45 -24.53 7.92
CA ASP A 215 1.33 -25.66 7.58
C ASP A 215 2.79 -25.34 7.93
N ASP A 216 3.22 -24.11 7.66
CA ASP A 216 4.57 -23.60 7.93
C ASP A 216 4.57 -22.41 8.88
N PHE A 217 5.66 -22.28 9.64
CA PHE A 217 5.90 -21.16 10.55
C PHE A 217 7.10 -20.36 10.05
N PHE A 218 6.96 -19.05 10.01
CA PHE A 218 7.96 -18.11 9.52
C PHE A 218 8.20 -17.03 10.58
N VAL A 219 9.42 -16.98 11.11
CA VAL A 219 9.76 -16.05 12.19
C VAL A 219 10.86 -15.11 11.75
N VAL A 220 10.62 -13.81 11.89
CA VAL A 220 11.58 -12.76 11.60
C VAL A 220 11.85 -11.93 12.85
N GLN A 221 13.09 -11.52 13.02
CA GLN A 221 13.50 -10.58 14.05
C GLN A 221 13.89 -9.24 13.42
N TYR A 222 13.29 -8.16 13.88
CA TYR A 222 13.80 -6.82 13.62
C TYR A 222 14.93 -6.52 14.61
N LYS A 223 16.13 -6.24 14.11
CA LYS A 223 17.30 -5.88 14.91
C LYS A 223 18.30 -5.11 14.06
N ASP A 224 18.91 -4.07 14.64
CA ASP A 224 19.96 -3.26 14.01
C ASP A 224 19.58 -2.71 12.63
N ASP A 225 18.35 -2.17 12.53
CA ASP A 225 17.78 -1.63 11.28
C ASP A 225 17.68 -2.66 10.13
N ASP A 226 17.48 -3.93 10.50
CA ASP A 226 17.37 -5.05 9.57
C ASP A 226 16.33 -6.09 10.04
N LEU A 227 15.79 -6.87 9.10
CA LEU A 227 14.87 -7.98 9.33
C LEU A 227 15.59 -9.30 9.05
N LYS A 228 15.82 -10.08 10.11
CA LYS A 228 16.57 -11.34 10.05
C LYS A 228 15.65 -12.53 10.21
N LEU A 229 15.72 -13.46 9.26
CA LEU A 229 15.01 -14.74 9.36
C LEU A 229 15.58 -15.54 10.54
N LEU A 230 14.73 -15.88 11.50
CA LEU A 230 15.09 -16.81 12.57
C LEU A 230 14.72 -18.24 12.18
N PHE A 231 13.51 -18.45 11.68
CA PHE A 231 13.00 -19.79 11.37
C PHE A 231 12.06 -19.76 10.17
N TYR A 232 12.20 -20.74 9.28
CA TYR A 232 11.19 -21.06 8.27
C TYR A 232 11.14 -22.58 8.09
N GLY A 233 9.97 -23.17 8.31
CA GLY A 233 9.75 -24.60 8.09
C GLY A 233 8.39 -25.09 8.59
N PRO A 234 8.13 -26.40 8.47
CA PRO A 234 6.88 -27.02 8.90
C PRO A 234 6.58 -26.80 10.38
N LYS A 235 5.31 -26.63 10.75
CA LYS A 235 4.91 -26.41 12.15
C LYS A 235 5.34 -27.52 13.12
N LYS A 236 5.57 -28.73 12.61
CA LYS A 236 6.05 -29.89 13.38
C LYS A 236 7.52 -29.75 13.81
N GLU A 237 8.27 -28.87 13.15
CA GLU A 237 9.70 -28.66 13.39
C GLU A 237 9.98 -27.44 14.27
N ILE A 238 8.93 -26.78 14.80
CA ILE A 238 9.10 -25.62 15.69
C ILE A 238 9.84 -26.09 16.96
N PRO A 239 11.03 -25.56 17.25
CA PRO A 239 11.88 -26.07 18.32
C PRO A 239 11.37 -25.63 19.68
N SER A 240 11.39 -26.54 20.67
CA SER A 240 11.06 -26.21 22.06
C SER A 240 9.67 -25.57 22.26
N LEU A 241 8.69 -25.96 21.43
CA LEU A 241 7.30 -25.52 21.53
C LEU A 241 6.67 -26.06 22.82
N ARG A 242 6.16 -25.19 23.69
CA ARG A 242 5.49 -25.57 24.93
C ARG A 242 4.11 -24.94 25.06
N PRO A 243 3.11 -25.61 25.63
CA PRO A 243 1.83 -24.99 25.95
C PRO A 243 1.98 -24.02 27.15
N TYR A 244 1.34 -22.85 27.06
CA TYR A 244 1.24 -21.86 28.13
C TYR A 244 -0.09 -21.09 28.02
N GLY A 245 -1.02 -21.37 28.94
CA GLY A 245 -2.38 -20.84 28.86
C GLY A 245 -3.05 -21.24 27.54
N ASN A 246 -3.61 -20.26 26.83
CA ASN A 246 -4.25 -20.45 25.52
C ASN A 246 -3.28 -20.36 24.33
N ASN A 247 -1.97 -20.26 24.59
CA ASN A 247 -0.94 -20.11 23.58
C ASN A 247 0.07 -21.25 23.65
N PHE A 248 0.75 -21.53 22.54
CA PHE A 248 2.07 -22.11 22.58
C PHE A 248 3.11 -21.01 22.69
N GLU A 249 4.20 -21.30 23.38
CA GLU A 249 5.38 -20.46 23.45
C GLU A 249 6.57 -21.18 22.83
N VAL A 250 7.35 -20.45 22.05
CA VAL A 250 8.65 -20.89 21.54
C VAL A 250 9.72 -19.88 21.94
N ASN A 251 10.84 -20.37 22.47
CA ASN A 251 11.92 -19.50 22.91
C ASN A 251 12.63 -18.87 21.69
N ILE A 252 12.86 -17.56 21.73
CA ILE A 252 13.56 -16.86 20.64
C ILE A 252 14.96 -17.44 20.40
N SER A 253 15.67 -17.89 21.45
CA SER A 253 17.01 -18.46 21.29
C SER A 253 17.00 -19.84 20.62
N SER A 254 15.93 -20.64 20.75
CA SER A 254 15.84 -21.95 20.08
C SER A 254 15.58 -21.80 18.59
N LEU A 255 14.97 -20.69 18.17
CA LEU A 255 14.71 -20.37 16.76
C LEU A 255 15.96 -19.92 16.01
N LYS A 256 17.01 -19.43 16.68
CA LYS A 256 18.26 -18.94 16.03
C LYS A 256 19.12 -20.02 15.36
N ARG A 257 18.56 -21.18 15.03
CA ARG A 257 19.20 -22.23 14.24
C ARG A 257 18.53 -22.33 12.88
N ILE A 258 19.17 -21.73 11.87
CA ILE A 258 19.48 -22.24 10.51
C ILE A 258 20.07 -21.04 9.73
N GLU A 259 21.29 -20.63 10.06
CA GLU A 259 22.08 -19.69 9.23
C GLU A 259 23.36 -20.37 8.69
N LYS A 260 23.46 -21.71 8.82
CA LYS A 260 24.68 -22.47 8.53
C LYS A 260 24.63 -23.41 7.32
N THR A 261 23.60 -23.37 6.48
CA THR A 261 23.51 -24.34 5.36
C THR A 261 23.15 -23.73 4.01
N LEU A 262 23.23 -22.41 3.83
CA LEU A 262 23.09 -21.77 2.52
C LEU A 262 24.09 -20.60 2.38
N LEU A 263 25.38 -20.94 2.48
CA LEU A 263 26.49 -20.23 1.84
C LEU A 263 27.32 -21.28 1.09
#